data_AF-A0A7X2XJD6-F1
#
_entry.id   AF-A0A7X2XJD6-F1
#
_cell.length_a   1.000
_cell.length_b   1.000
_cell.length_c   1.000
_cell.angle_alpha   90.00
_cell.angle_beta   90.00
_cell.angle_gamma   90.00
#
_symmetry.space_group_name_H-M   'P 1'
#
loop_
_entity.id
_entity.type
_entity.pdbx_description
1 polymer ?
#
loop_
_entity_poly.entity_id
_entity_poly.type
_entity_poly.pdbx_seq_one_letter_code
_entity_poly.pdbx_strand_id
1 'polypeptide(L)'
;MNRNVLNFLRTESAERVSLYIDKANRLEGDVTLLAPSSQDLEDIKNAMFSNPNLELKVARLDVMKKIAYASTRNHYLTGATIFGDISKGTYNCDPKSYV
;
A
#
# COMPACT_ATOMS: atom_id res chain seq x y z
N MET A 1 0.79 7.10 -8.63
CA MET A 1 0.35 6.00 -7.76
C MET A 1 -0.66 5.09 -8.49
N ASN A 2 -0.64 3.77 -8.30
CA ASN A 2 -1.69 2.88 -8.84
C ASN A 2 -2.98 3.08 -8.03
N ARG A 3 -4.04 3.58 -8.66
CA ARG A 3 -5.29 3.95 -7.98
C ARG A 3 -6.08 2.75 -7.44
N ASN A 4 -5.81 1.53 -7.91
CA ASN A 4 -6.48 0.33 -7.40
C ASN A 4 -6.12 0.03 -5.93
N VAL A 5 -4.98 0.53 -5.44
CA VAL A 5 -4.61 0.43 -4.02
C VAL A 5 -5.63 1.13 -3.13
N LEU A 6 -6.28 2.21 -3.60
CA LEU A 6 -7.27 2.94 -2.81
C LEU A 6 -8.51 2.09 -2.56
N ASN A 7 -8.93 1.29 -3.54
CA ASN A 7 -10.05 0.37 -3.35
C ASN A 7 -9.68 -0.73 -2.35
N PHE A 8 -8.49 -1.33 -2.49
CA PHE A 8 -7.96 -2.30 -1.54
C PHE A 8 -7.98 -1.74 -0.10
N LEU A 9 -7.45 -0.53 0.11
CA LEU A 9 -7.42 0.11 1.42
C LEU A 9 -8.80 0.40 2.00
N ARG A 10 -9.82 0.67 1.17
CA ARG A 10 -11.19 0.97 1.60
C ARG A 10 -11.97 -0.27 2.03
N THR A 11 -11.74 -1.41 1.37
CA THR A 11 -12.67 -2.56 1.44
C THR A 11 -12.08 -3.80 2.08
N GLU A 12 -10.75 -3.96 2.11
CA GLU A 12 -10.12 -5.19 2.62
C GLU A 12 -10.06 -5.23 4.15
N SER A 13 -9.81 -6.44 4.68
CA SER A 13 -9.67 -6.65 6.12
C SER A 13 -8.44 -5.95 6.70
N ALA A 14 -8.48 -5.66 7.99
CA ALA A 14 -7.37 -5.05 8.71
C ALA A 14 -6.08 -5.88 8.61
N GLU A 15 -6.20 -7.21 8.61
CA GLU A 15 -5.07 -8.13 8.50
C GLU A 15 -4.38 -8.00 7.14
N ARG A 16 -5.16 -7.92 6.05
CA ARG A 16 -4.64 -7.79 4.69
C ARG A 16 -4.02 -6.42 4.45
N VAL A 17 -4.64 -5.36 4.96
CA VAL A 17 -4.08 -4.01 4.92
C VAL A 17 -2.79 -3.93 5.73
N SER A 18 -2.75 -4.55 6.91
CA SER A 18 -1.54 -4.60 7.75
C SER A 18 -0.43 -5.37 7.06
N LEU A 19 -0.73 -6.51 6.42
CA LEU A 19 0.23 -7.28 5.64
C LEU A 19 0.79 -6.47 4.47
N TYR A 20 -0.07 -5.71 3.77
CA TYR A 20 0.37 -4.82 2.70
C TYR A 20 1.35 -3.77 3.21
N ILE A 21 1.05 -3.12 4.34
CA ILE A 21 1.92 -2.11 4.96
C ILE A 21 3.25 -2.73 5.41
N ASP A 22 3.24 -3.91 6.04
CA ASP A 22 4.45 -4.63 6.44
C ASP A 22 5.34 -4.94 5.22
N LYS A 23 4.77 -5.46 4.12
CA LYS A 23 5.51 -5.68 2.88
C LYS A 23 6.03 -4.38 2.28
N ALA A 24 5.22 -3.32 2.23
CA ALA A 24 5.61 -2.01 1.72
C ALA A 24 6.79 -1.42 2.50
N ASN A 25 6.84 -1.62 3.81
CA ASN A 25 7.94 -1.15 4.66
C ASN A 25 9.27 -1.86 4.36
N ARG A 26 9.21 -3.13 3.93
CA ARG A 26 10.38 -3.95 3.59
C ARG A 26 10.88 -3.74 2.16
N LEU A 27 10.19 -2.93 1.35
CA LEU A 27 10.68 -2.56 0.02
C LEU A 27 11.94 -1.71 0.14
N GLU A 28 12.97 -2.14 -0.57
CA GLU A 28 14.22 -1.40 -0.75
C GLU A 28 14.05 -0.36 -1.87
N GLY A 29 14.79 0.75 -1.75
CA GLY A 29 14.79 1.85 -2.74
C GLY A 29 14.30 3.18 -2.18
N ASP A 30 14.66 4.25 -2.90
CA ASP A 30 14.29 5.61 -2.54
C ASP A 30 12.79 5.80 -2.75
N VAL A 31 12.07 5.88 -1.62
CA VAL A 31 10.68 6.33 -1.61
C VAL A 31 10.67 7.74 -2.19
N THR A 32 10.22 7.86 -3.45
CA THR A 32 10.11 9.15 -4.14
C THR A 32 9.50 10.15 -3.17
N LEU A 33 10.18 11.26 -2.94
CA LEU A 33 9.78 12.29 -1.99
C LEU A 33 8.47 12.93 -2.45
N LEU A 34 7.34 12.32 -2.10
CA LEU A 34 6.05 12.97 -2.22
C LEU A 34 6.07 14.16 -1.25
N ALA A 35 5.80 15.34 -1.81
CA ALA A 35 5.52 16.52 -1.01
C ALA A 35 4.37 16.19 -0.04
N PRO A 36 4.41 16.67 1.22
CA PRO A 36 3.32 16.43 2.18
C PRO A 36 1.94 16.85 1.66
N SER A 37 1.88 17.83 0.76
CA SER A 37 0.66 18.32 0.09
C SER A 37 0.24 17.51 -1.14
N SER A 38 0.86 16.36 -1.40
CA SER A 38 0.53 15.53 -2.56
C SER A 38 -0.90 14.99 -2.48
N GLN A 39 -1.66 15.15 -3.57
CA GLN A 39 -3.00 14.59 -3.70
C GLN A 39 -3.02 13.07 -3.47
N ASP A 40 -1.96 12.34 -3.88
CA ASP A 40 -1.87 10.90 -3.66
C ASP A 40 -1.87 10.55 -2.15
N LEU A 41 -1.25 11.36 -1.30
CA LEU A 41 -1.25 11.15 0.15
C LEU A 41 -2.63 11.43 0.76
N GLU A 42 -3.29 12.49 0.29
CA GLU A 42 -4.67 12.81 0.72
C GLU A 42 -5.66 11.71 0.33
N ASP A 43 -5.51 11.15 -0.87
CA ASP A 43 -6.36 10.06 -1.36
C ASP A 43 -6.14 8.77 -0.55
N ILE A 44 -4.89 8.44 -0.21
CA ILE A 44 -4.57 7.31 0.68
C ILE A 44 -5.16 7.53 2.07
N LYS A 45 -4.97 8.73 2.64
CA LYS A 45 -5.52 9.10 3.95
C LYS A 45 -7.03 8.86 3.98
N ASN A 46 -7.73 9.37 2.99
CA ASN A 46 -9.19 9.26 2.89
C ASN A 46 -9.63 7.81 2.66
N ALA A 47 -8.89 7.03 1.86
CA ALA A 47 -9.17 5.61 1.67
C ALA A 47 -9.04 4.81 2.98
N MET A 48 -7.99 5.06 3.76
CA MET A 48 -7.77 4.38 5.04
C MET A 48 -8.83 4.75 6.09
N PHE A 49 -9.19 6.04 6.21
CA PHE A 49 -10.24 6.48 7.14
C PHE A 49 -11.63 6.00 6.75
N SER A 50 -11.87 5.76 5.46
CA SER A 50 -13.15 5.25 4.98
C SER A 50 -13.33 3.74 5.22
N ASN A 51 -12.27 3.03 5.62
CA ASN A 51 -12.37 1.60 5.94
C ASN A 51 -12.74 1.41 7.42
N PRO A 52 -13.96 0.95 7.73
CA PRO A 52 -14.41 0.78 9.11
C PRO A 52 -13.62 -0.31 9.86
N ASN A 53 -12.99 -1.26 9.15
CA ASN A 53 -12.24 -2.35 9.77
C ASN A 53 -10.90 -1.91 10.35
N LEU A 54 -10.38 -0.75 9.94
CA LEU A 54 -9.06 -0.29 10.38
C LEU A 54 -9.10 0.49 11.70
N GLU A 55 -10.27 1.01 12.10
CA GLU A 55 -10.49 1.79 13.32
C GLU A 55 -9.42 2.89 13.56
N LEU A 56 -8.92 3.48 12.47
CA LEU A 56 -7.79 4.39 12.51
C LEU A 56 -8.19 5.75 13.07
N LYS A 57 -7.42 6.23 14.04
CA LYS A 57 -7.51 7.60 14.57
C LYS A 57 -6.56 8.57 13.87
N VAL A 58 -5.44 8.05 13.34
CA VAL A 58 -4.38 8.85 12.71
C VAL A 58 -3.80 8.07 11.54
N ALA A 59 -3.62 8.73 10.40
CA ALA A 59 -2.85 8.22 9.28
C ALA A 59 -1.46 8.85 9.29
N ARG A 60 -0.41 8.05 9.55
CA ARG A 60 0.96 8.57 9.62
C ARG A 60 1.53 8.84 8.22
N LEU A 61 2.22 9.97 8.08
CA LEU A 61 2.78 10.42 6.79
C LEU A 61 3.77 9.43 6.17
N ASP A 62 4.62 8.80 6.99
CA ASP A 62 5.59 7.80 6.55
C ASP A 62 4.92 6.55 5.97
N VAL A 63 3.85 6.08 6.63
CA VAL A 63 3.04 4.95 6.13
C VAL A 63 2.38 5.29 4.81
N MET A 64 1.77 6.48 4.69
CA MET A 64 1.14 6.91 3.44
C MET A 64 2.14 7.01 2.28
N LYS A 65 3.36 7.51 2.54
CA LYS A 65 4.43 7.53 1.54
C LYS A 65 4.86 6.13 1.11
N LYS A 66 4.98 5.19 2.06
CA LYS A 66 5.30 3.78 1.77
C LYS A 66 4.21 3.10 0.96
N ILE A 67 2.93 3.35 1.28
CA ILE A 67 1.78 2.86 0.50
C ILE A 67 1.84 3.38 -0.93
N ALA A 68 2.06 4.69 -1.11
CA ALA A 68 2.13 5.31 -2.43
C ALA A 68 3.27 4.71 -3.27
N TYR A 69 4.46 4.58 -2.67
CA TYR A 69 5.62 3.95 -3.30
C TYR A 69 5.37 2.49 -3.66
N ALA A 70 4.89 1.68 -2.72
CA ALA A 70 4.59 0.27 -2.96
C ALA A 70 3.53 0.06 -4.04
N SER A 71 2.56 0.98 -4.17
CA SER A 71 1.50 0.87 -5.17
C SER A 71 2.00 0.89 -6.62
N THR A 72 3.18 1.46 -6.86
CA THR A 72 3.77 1.56 -8.22
C THR A 72 4.71 0.41 -8.53
N ARG A 73 4.93 -0.51 -7.58
CA ARG A 73 5.86 -1.62 -7.72
C ARG A 73 5.13 -2.88 -8.14
N ASN A 74 5.76 -3.61 -9.05
CA ASN A 74 5.23 -4.86 -9.57
C ASN A 74 6.25 -5.97 -9.36
N HIS A 75 5.75 -7.18 -9.15
CA HIS A 75 6.58 -8.36 -9.06
C HIS A 75 7.34 -8.56 -10.39
N TYR A 76 8.67 -8.62 -10.36
CA TYR A 76 9.50 -8.59 -11.58
C TYR A 76 9.19 -9.73 -12.57
N LEU A 77 8.77 -10.91 -12.06
CA LEU A 77 8.38 -12.05 -12.91
C LEU A 77 6.92 -12.01 -13.41
N THR A 78 5.97 -11.70 -12.53
CA THR A 78 4.54 -11.91 -12.81
C THR A 78 3.81 -10.62 -13.19
N GLY A 79 4.44 -9.46 -12.97
CA GLY A 79 3.82 -8.15 -13.13
C GLY A 79 2.74 -7.84 -12.08
N ALA A 80 2.54 -8.71 -11.09
CA ALA A 80 1.51 -8.53 -10.07
C ALA A 80 1.88 -7.44 -9.06
N THR A 81 0.90 -6.68 -8.58
CA THR A 81 1.10 -5.76 -7.46
C THR A 81 1.04 -6.51 -6.13
N ILE A 82 1.65 -5.95 -5.09
CA ILE A 82 1.60 -6.54 -3.73
C ILE A 82 0.14 -6.70 -3.27
N PHE A 83 -0.69 -5.66 -3.43
CA PHE A 83 -2.10 -5.72 -3.05
C PHE A 83 -2.89 -6.71 -3.91
N GLY A 84 -2.51 -6.89 -5.19
CA GLY A 84 -3.12 -7.88 -6.07
C GLY A 84 -2.82 -9.32 -5.65
N ASP A 85 -1.57 -9.59 -5.25
CA ASP A 85 -1.18 -10.90 -4.70
C ASP A 85 -1.91 -11.18 -3.39
N ILE A 86 -1.97 -10.22 -2.47
CA ILE A 86 -2.70 -10.35 -1.20
C ILE A 86 -4.19 -10.60 -1.42
N SER A 87 -4.86 -9.84 -2.29
CA SER A 87 -6.28 -10.04 -2.57
C SER A 87 -6.58 -11.43 -3.16
N LYS A 88 -5.62 -12.03 -3.88
CA LYS A 88 -5.71 -13.40 -4.42
C LYS A 88 -5.32 -14.49 -3.41
N GLY A 89 -4.89 -14.13 -2.21
CA GLY A 89 -4.43 -15.08 -1.19
C GLY A 89 -2.97 -15.51 -1.31
N THR A 90 -2.16 -14.80 -2.10
CA THR A 90 -0.74 -15.07 -2.26
C THR A 90 0.06 -14.17 -1.32
N TYR A 91 0.65 -14.76 -0.27
CA TYR A 91 1.31 -14.01 0.80
C TYR A 91 2.83 -14.21 0.88
N ASN A 92 3.35 -15.28 0.26
CA ASN A 92 4.74 -15.72 0.41
C ASN A 92 5.72 -15.06 -0.56
N CYS A 93 5.30 -14.03 -1.30
CA CYS A 93 6.19 -13.26 -2.17
C CYS A 93 7.18 -12.44 -1.32
N ASP A 94 8.46 -12.55 -1.63
CA ASP A 94 9.51 -11.69 -1.05
C ASP A 94 9.26 -10.23 -1.47
N PRO A 95 9.19 -9.26 -0.53
CA PRO A 95 9.13 -7.84 -0.84
C PRO A 95 10.19 -7.39 -1.87
N LYS A 96 11.39 -7.96 -1.87
CA LYS A 96 12.45 -7.60 -2.83
C LYS A 96 12.12 -7.95 -4.27
N SER A 97 11.13 -8.82 -4.49
CA SER A 97 10.65 -9.15 -5.82
C SER A 97 9.80 -8.05 -6.45
N TYR A 98 9.40 -7.01 -5.72
CA TYR A 98 8.61 -5.91 -6.26
C TYR A 98 9.51 -4.72 -6.60
N VAL A 99 9.63 -4.43 -7.90
CA VAL A 99 10.51 -3.39 -8.47
C VAL A 99 9.74 -2.28 -9.15
#